data_AF-A0A0F9KFA1-F1
#
_entry.id   AF-A0A0F9KFA1-F1
#
_cell.length_a   1.000
_cell.length_b   1.000
_cell.length_c   1.000
_cell.angle_alpha   90.00
_cell.angle_beta   90.00
_cell.angle_gamma   90.00
#
_symmetry.space_group_name_H-M   'P 1'
#
loop_
_entity.id
_entity.type
_entity.pdbx_description
1 polymer ?
#
loop_
_entity_poly.entity_id
_entity_poly.type
_entity_poly.pdbx_seq_one_letter_code
_entity_poly.pdbx_strand_id
1 'polypeptide(L)' 'MDDKLVKRDQFAIYWIPKAEIHVELENGTRLSGVIREVSEDGILLHQPHRGAVIWVRKDQVIMASNMPIWI' A
#
# COMPACT_ATOMS: atom_id res chain seq x y z
N MET A 1 4.89 2.79 -40.61
CA MET A 1 5.96 2.83 -39.60
C MET A 1 5.28 3.08 -38.28
N ASP A 2 5.28 2.07 -37.43
CA ASP A 2 4.56 1.99 -36.17
C ASP A 2 5.03 3.02 -35.13
N ASP A 3 4.20 4.03 -34.89
CA ASP A 3 4.31 4.85 -33.69
C ASP A 3 3.78 4.03 -32.51
N LYS A 4 4.74 3.37 -31.87
CA LYS A 4 4.56 2.56 -30.67
C LYS A 4 3.77 3.35 -29.64
N LEU A 5 2.57 2.84 -29.36
CA LEU A 5 1.75 3.11 -28.20
C LEU A 5 2.66 3.09 -26.95
N VAL A 6 3.12 4.26 -26.52
CA VAL A 6 3.78 4.40 -25.21
C VAL A 6 2.66 4.33 -24.19
N LYS A 7 2.28 3.11 -23.80
CA LYS A 7 1.66 2.85 -22.50
C LYS A 7 2.70 3.24 -21.45
N ARG A 8 2.78 4.54 -21.17
CA ARG A 8 3.27 5.04 -19.90
C ARG A 8 2.21 4.59 -18.92
N ASP A 9 2.45 3.46 -18.27
CA ASP A 9 1.68 3.00 -17.11
C ASP A 9 1.61 4.19 -16.16
N GLN A 10 0.46 4.84 -16.20
CA GLN A 10 0.14 6.02 -15.45
C GLN A 10 -0.17 5.51 -14.04
N PHE A 11 0.88 5.27 -13.24
CA PHE A 11 0.72 4.93 -11.84
C PHE A 11 -0.13 6.01 -11.19
N ALA A 12 -1.42 5.70 -10.98
CA ALA A 12 -2.35 6.59 -10.33
C ALA A 12 -1.98 6.62 -8.84
N ILE A 13 -1.02 7.45 -8.46
CA ILE A 13 -0.68 7.72 -7.07
C ILE A 13 -1.83 8.56 -6.50
N TYR A 14 -2.77 7.89 -5.83
CA TYR A 14 -3.80 8.58 -5.06
C TYR A 14 -3.17 9.06 -3.75
N TRP A 15 -3.21 10.37 -3.51
CA TRP A 15 -2.86 10.95 -2.22
C TRP A 15 -3.95 10.57 -1.20
N ILE A 16 -3.77 9.42 -0.53
CA ILE A 16 -4.65 9.02 0.56
C ILE A 16 -4.24 9.81 1.81
N PRO A 17 -5.18 10.39 2.59
CA PRO A 17 -4.87 10.94 3.90
C PRO A 17 -4.12 9.88 4.72
N LYS A 18 -3.11 10.29 5.49
CA LYS A 18 -2.24 9.41 6.31
C LYS A 18 -3.09 8.52 7.23
N ALA A 19 -3.54 7.38 6.71
CA ALA A 19 -4.41 6.44 7.39
C ALA A 19 -3.54 5.33 7.95
N GLU A 20 -3.73 5.03 9.22
CA GLU A 20 -3.13 3.87 9.84
C GLU A 20 -4.01 2.64 9.56
N ILE A 21 -3.40 1.59 9.05
CA ILE A 21 -4.08 0.36 8.65
C ILE A 21 -3.42 -0.87 9.25
N HIS A 22 -4.20 -1.95 9.35
CA HIS A 22 -3.71 -3.31 9.48
C HIS A 22 -3.82 -4.03 8.15
N VAL A 23 -2.78 -4.81 7.83
CA VAL A 23 -2.74 -5.68 6.67
C VAL A 23 -2.43 -7.09 7.13
N GLU A 24 -3.25 -8.05 6.69
CA GLU A 24 -3.00 -9.48 6.84
C GLU A 24 -2.58 -10.06 5.50
N LEU A 25 -1.41 -10.70 5.48
CA LEU A 25 -0.83 -11.32 4.29
C LEU A 25 -1.17 -12.80 4.18
N GLU A 26 -1.09 -13.36 2.97
CA GLU A 26 -1.36 -14.77 2.67
C GLU A 26 -0.53 -15.75 3.52
N ASN A 27 0.68 -15.36 3.92
CA ASN A 27 1.56 -16.16 4.77
C ASN A 27 1.24 -16.06 6.27
N GLY A 28 0.12 -15.42 6.64
CA GLY A 28 -0.28 -15.19 8.03
C GLY A 28 0.41 -14.01 8.72
N THR A 29 1.31 -13.31 8.03
CA THR A 29 1.98 -12.12 8.60
C THR A 29 0.99 -10.98 8.74
N ARG A 30 1.01 -10.32 9.92
CA ARG A 30 0.25 -9.10 10.17
C ARG A 30 1.18 -7.90 10.24
N LEU A 31 0.86 -6.89 9.43
CA LEU A 31 1.56 -5.62 9.40
C LEU A 31 0.60 -4.52 9.85
N SER A 32 1.14 -3.54 10.58
CA SER A 32 0.44 -2.27 10.82
C SER A 32 1.34 -1.11 10.41
N GLY A 33 0.74 -0.03 9.95
CA GLY A 33 1.48 1.15 9.56
C GLY A 33 0.62 2.21 8.91
N VAL A 34 1.25 3.34 8.63
CA VAL A 34 0.64 4.48 7.96
C VAL A 34 0.87 4.36 6.47
N ILE A 35 -0.20 4.43 5.68
CA ILE A 35 -0.11 4.47 4.22
C ILE A 35 0.65 5.74 3.81
N ARG A 36 1.71 5.56 3.02
CA ARG A 36 2.47 6.65 2.37
C ARG A 36 2.08 6.81 0.92
N GLU A 37 1.83 5.70 0.24
CA GLU A 37 1.57 5.65 -1.19
C GLU A 37 0.69 4.44 -1.51
N VAL A 38 -0.18 4.58 -2.50
CA VAL A 38 -0.97 3.49 -3.06
C VAL A 38 -0.84 3.52 -4.58
N SER A 39 -0.64 2.34 -5.14
CA SER A 39 -0.57 2.07 -6.57
C SER A 39 -1.51 0.92 -6.93
N GLU A 40 -1.61 0.60 -8.21
CA GLU A 40 -2.37 -0.58 -8.67
C GLU A 40 -1.77 -1.90 -8.15
N ASP A 41 -0.45 -1.94 -7.97
CA ASP A 41 0.30 -3.14 -7.60
C ASP A 41 0.42 -3.36 -6.09
N GLY A 42 0.12 -2.34 -5.28
CA GLY A 42 0.33 -2.42 -3.84
C GLY A 42 0.39 -1.08 -3.14
N ILE A 43 0.82 -1.14 -1.89
CA ILE A 43 0.88 0.00 -0.97
C ILE A 43 2.25 0.13 -0.32
N LEU A 44 2.70 1.36 -0.13
CA LEU A 44 3.87 1.68 0.68
C LEU A 44 3.42 2.01 2.10
N LEU A 45 3.83 1.16 3.04
CA LEU A 45 3.54 1.30 4.46
C LEU A 45 4.76 1.80 5.22
N HIS A 46 4.59 2.88 5.97
CA HIS A 46 5.56 3.34 6.95
C HIS A 46 5.16 2.87 8.34
N GLN A 47 6.05 2.16 9.04
CA GLN A 47 5.86 1.68 10.40
C GLN A 47 6.57 2.61 11.39
N PRO A 48 5.89 3.63 11.97
CA PRO A 48 6.55 4.67 12.75
C PRO A 48 7.28 4.09 13.97
N HIS A 49 6.67 3.10 14.61
CA HIS A 49 7.22 2.42 15.79
C HIS A 49 8.48 1.59 15.50
N ARG A 50 8.71 1.23 14.23
CA ARG A 50 9.89 0.44 13.81
C ARG A 50 10.88 1.24 12.97
N GLY A 51 10.56 2.49 12.60
CA GLY A 51 11.34 3.29 11.67
C GLY A 51 11.51 2.64 10.29
N ALA A 52 10.58 1.75 9.91
CA ALA A 52 10.69 0.93 8.71
C ALA A 52 9.70 1.39 7.63
N VAL A 53 10.08 1.22 6.37
CA VAL A 53 9.20 1.39 5.21
C VAL A 53 9.13 0.07 4.47
N ILE A 54 7.92 -0.40 4.19
CA ILE A 54 7.64 -1.70 3.61
C ILE A 54 6.73 -1.52 2.41
N TRP A 55 7.12 -2.08 1.27
CA TRP A 55 6.21 -2.24 0.13
C TRP A 55 5.42 -3.53 0.29
N VAL A 56 4.10 -3.43 0.31
CA VAL A 56 3.20 -4.57 0.38
C VAL A 56 2.47 -4.69 -0.95
N ARG A 57 2.70 -5.82 -1.64
CA ARG A 57 2.03 -6.06 -2.91
C ARG A 57 0.60 -6.51 -2.68
N LYS A 58 -0.31 -6.07 -3.55
CA LYS A 58 -1.73 -6.36 -3.47
C LYS A 58 -2.05 -7.86 -3.58
N ASP A 59 -1.28 -8.60 -4.37
CA ASP A 59 -1.40 -10.05 -4.54
C ASP A 59 -1.11 -10.85 -3.27
N GLN A 60 -0.43 -10.23 -2.29
CA GLN A 60 -0.10 -10.87 -1.02
C GLN A 60 -1.10 -10.53 0.09
N VAL A 61 -2.06 -9.64 -0.15
CA VAL A 61 -2.98 -9.12 0.88
C VAL A 61 -4.28 -9.92 0.89
N ILE A 62 -4.56 -10.58 2.02
CA ILE A 62 -5.88 -11.19 2.27
C ILE A 62 -6.87 -10.11 2.70
N MET A 63 -6.43 -9.21 3.58
CA MET A 63 -7.29 -8.21 4.20
C MET A 63 -6.51 -6.94 4.52
N ALA A 64 -7.11 -5.79 4.25
CA ALA A 64 -6.65 -4.49 4.71
C ALA A 64 -7.80 -3.74 5.39
N SER A 65 -7.60 -3.25 6.60
CA SER A 65 -8.60 -2.51 7.36
C SER A 65 -7.99 -1.28 8.03
N ASN A 66 -8.76 -0.19 8.12
CA ASN A 66 -8.37 0.96 8.90
C ASN A 66 -8.34 0.59 10.38
N MET A 67 -7.34 1.10 11.12
CA MET A 67 -7.40 0.99 12.57
C MET A 67 -8.59 1.80 13.10
N PRO A 68 -9.37 1.25 14.05
CA PRO A 68 -10.29 2.06 14.82
C PRO A 68 -9.46 3.12 15.57
N ILE A 69 -9.65 4.38 15.20
CA ILE A 69 -9.07 5.50 15.96
C ILE A 69 -9.87 5.55 17.27
N TRP A 70 -9.28 5.07 18.36
CA TRP A 70 -9.79 5.35 19.70
C TRP A 70 -9.35 6.77 20.06
N ILE A 71 -10.30 7.71 20.01
CA ILE A 71 -10.13 9.11 20.45
C ILE A 71 -10.48 9.21 21.94
#